data_AF-A0A3D0DY87-F1
#
_entry.id   AF-A0A3D0DY87-F1
#
_cell.length_a   1.000
_cell.length_b   1.000
_cell.length_c   1.000
_cell.angle_alpha   90.00
_cell.angle_beta   90.00
_cell.angle_gamma   90.00
#
_symmetry.space_group_name_H-M   'P 1'
#
loop_
_entity.id
_entity.type
_entity.pdbx_description
1 polymer ?
#
loop_
_entity_poly.entity_id
_entity_poly.type
_entity_poly.pdbx_seq_one_letter_code
_entity_poly.pdbx_strand_id
1 'polypeptide(L)' 'MAQTITAPVHHELLIKKSRFIACVQPMADRAGAQQVVAGLRAQHPGAAHVCWA' A
#
# COMPACT_ATOMS: atom_id res chain seq x y z
N MET A 1 -21.47 1.82 -13.19
CA MET A 1 -21.31 0.89 -12.04
C MET A 1 -19.94 1.13 -11.45
N ALA A 2 -19.79 1.04 -10.12
CA ALA A 2 -18.47 1.11 -9.49
C ALA A 2 -17.64 -0.12 -9.89
N GLN A 3 -16.37 0.08 -10.22
CA GLN A 3 -15.43 -0.98 -10.57
C GLN A 3 -14.35 -1.08 -9.49
N THR A 4 -13.88 -2.29 -9.20
CA THR A 4 -12.80 -2.56 -8.25
C THR A 4 -11.89 -3.66 -8.79
N ILE A 5 -10.63 -3.65 -8.36
CA ILE A 5 -9.66 -4.70 -8.67
C ILE A 5 -10.00 -5.97 -7.87
N THR A 6 -9.75 -7.14 -8.47
CA THR A 6 -10.13 -8.43 -7.88
C THR A 6 -9.08 -8.99 -6.92
N ALA A 7 -7.84 -8.50 -7.00
CA ALA A 7 -6.74 -8.96 -6.16
C ALA A 7 -5.76 -7.81 -5.87
N PRO A 8 -4.97 -7.89 -4.78
CA PRO A 8 -3.90 -6.94 -4.51
C PRO A 8 -2.87 -6.89 -5.63
N VAL A 9 -2.52 -5.68 -6.06
CA VAL A 9 -1.48 -5.41 -7.05
C VAL A 9 -0.35 -4.65 -6.36
N HIS A 10 0.88 -5.13 -6.58
CA HIS A 10 2.08 -4.51 -6.05
C HIS A 10 2.90 -3.91 -7.19
N HIS A 11 3.50 -2.77 -6.93
CA HIS A 11 4.43 -2.15 -7.86
C HIS A 11 5.63 -1.62 -7.08
N GLU A 12 6.82 -1.85 -7.63
CA GLU A 12 8.06 -1.32 -7.09
C GLU A 12 8.73 -0.41 -8.10
N LEU A 13 9.21 0.73 -7.62
CA LEU A 13 9.87 1.72 -8.45
C LEU A 13 11.13 2.23 -7.75
N LEU A 14 12.27 2.13 -8.44
CA LEU A 14 13.53 2.71 -7.99
C LEU A 14 13.82 3.97 -8.78
N ILE A 15 13.88 5.13 -8.11
CA ILE A 15 14.21 6.42 -8.72
C ILE A 15 15.24 7.12 -7.85
N LYS A 16 16.37 7.53 -8.45
CA LYS A 16 17.42 8.33 -7.78
C LYS A 16 17.84 7.76 -6.42
N LYS A 17 18.02 6.44 -6.33
CA LYS A 17 18.34 5.67 -5.10
C LYS A 17 17.22 5.59 -4.05
N SER A 18 16.06 6.18 -4.31
CA SER A 18 14.86 5.98 -3.49
C SER A 18 14.06 4.79 -4.02
N ARG A 19 13.60 3.95 -3.09
CA ARG A 19 12.75 2.79 -3.36
C ARG A 19 11.30 3.13 -2.97
N PHE A 20 10.39 3.02 -3.92
CA PHE A 20 8.96 3.22 -3.73
C PHE A 20 8.27 1.87 -3.87
N ILE A 21 7.55 1.46 -2.83
CA ILE A 21 6.79 0.21 -2.79
C ILE A 21 5.32 0.59 -2.69
N ALA A 22 4.54 0.28 -3.72
CA ALA A 22 3.12 0.54 -3.79
C ALA A 22 2.33 -0.77 -3.70
N CYS A 23 1.21 -0.72 -2.98
CA CYS A 23 0.22 -1.79 -2.90
C CYS A 23 -1.16 -1.18 -3.13
N VAL A 24 -1.91 -1.72 -4.08
CA VAL A 24 -3.30 -1.36 -4.35
C VAL A 24 -4.14 -2.62 -4.15
N GLN A 25 -5.12 -2.57 -3.25
CA GLN A 25 -5.97 -3.71 -2.94
C GLN A 25 -7.41 -3.27 -2.67
N PRO A 26 -8.41 -4.13 -2.97
CA PRO A 26 -9.80 -3.82 -2.69
C PRO A 26 -10.02 -3.72 -1.18
N MET A 27 -10.83 -2.76 -0.75
CA MET A 27 -11.18 -2.52 0.65
C MET A 27 -12.69 -2.50 0.83
N ALA A 28 -13.18 -3.25 1.81
CA ALA A 28 -14.59 -3.23 2.19
C ALA A 28 -14.92 -2.02 3.07
N ASP A 29 -13.98 -1.61 3.93
CA ASP A 29 -14.15 -0.52 4.88
C ASP A 29 -12.81 0.13 5.26
N ARG A 30 -12.92 1.26 5.99
CA ARG A 30 -11.77 2.06 6.43
C ARG A 30 -10.94 1.36 7.51
N ALA A 31 -11.56 0.59 8.40
CA ALA A 31 -10.85 -0.05 9.50
C ALA A 31 -9.91 -1.14 8.97
N GLY A 32 -10.38 -1.96 8.02
CA GLY A 32 -9.56 -2.92 7.30
C GLY A 32 -8.41 -2.26 6.54
N ALA A 33 -8.66 -1.12 5.89
CA ALA A 33 -7.61 -0.34 5.23
C ALA A 33 -6.52 0.11 6.22
N GLN A 34 -6.90 0.60 7.40
CA GLN A 34 -5.94 1.04 8.43
C GLN A 34 -5.11 -0.12 8.99
N GLN A 35 -5.70 -1.31 9.15
CA GLN A 35 -4.97 -2.50 9.58
C GLN A 35 -3.89 -2.90 8.57
N VAL A 36 -4.21 -2.84 7.28
CA VAL A 36 -3.25 -3.13 6.20
C VAL A 36 -2.12 -2.10 6.19
N VAL A 37 -2.44 -0.81 6.31
CA VAL A 37 -1.44 0.26 6.39
C VAL A 37 -0.50 0.06 7.60
N ALA A 38 -1.04 -0.36 8.74
CA ALA A 38 -0.23 -0.68 9.93
C ALA A 38 0.69 -1.88 9.67
N GLY A 39 0.19 -2.94 9.02
CA GLY A 39 0.98 -4.10 8.61
C GLY A 39 2.11 -3.75 7.65
N LEU A 40 1.83 -2.92 6.64
CA LEU A 40 2.85 -2.44 5.69
C LEU A 40 3.93 -1.61 6.39
N ARG A 41 3.54 -0.77 7.35
CA ARG A 41 4.49 0.00 8.17
C ARG A 41 5.39 -0.92 9.00
N ALA A 42 4.85 -1.98 9.59
CA ALA A 42 5.62 -2.96 10.35
C ALA A 42 6.60 -3.76 9.46
N GLN A 43 6.20 -4.09 8.23
CA GLN A 43 7.05 -4.79 7.26
C GLN A 43 8.20 -3.92 6.73
N HIS A 44 8.04 -2.59 6.73
CA HIS A 44 9.02 -1.65 6.22
C HIS A 44 9.44 -0.63 7.27
N PRO A 45 10.13 -1.05 8.36
CA PRO A 45 10.51 -0.14 9.45
C PRO A 45 11.49 0.96 9.00
N GLY A 46 12.23 0.74 7.92
CA GLY A 46 13.15 1.73 7.33
C GLY A 46 12.50 2.68 6.31
N ALA A 47 11.20 2.58 6.05
CA ALA A 47 10.53 3.48 5.12
C ALA A 47 10.44 4.89 5.72
N ALA A 48 10.93 5.88 4.98
CA ALA A 48 10.83 7.29 5.41
C ALA A 48 9.36 7.74 5.55
N HIS A 49 8.50 7.26 4.67
CA HIS A 49 7.06 7.56 4.66
C HIS A 49 6.25 6.33 4.28
N VAL A 50 5.03 6.24 4.84
CA VAL A 50 4.00 5.28 4.43
C VAL A 50 2.73 6.07 4.20
N CYS A 51 2.53 6.51 2.96
CA CYS A 51 1.37 7.27 2.52
C CYS A 51 0.27 6.32 2.03
N TRP A 52 -1.00 6.70 2.20
CA TRP A 52 -2.16 5.93 1.74
C TRP A 52 -3.32 6.88 1.37
N ALA A 53 -4.25 6.39 0.53
CA ALA A 53 -5.41 7.13 0.02
C ALA A 53 -6.65 6.22 0.01
#